data_AF-A0A5N6X5G0-F1
#
_entry.id   AF-A0A5N6X5G0-F1
#
_cell.length_a   1.000
_cell.length_b   1.000
_cell.length_c   1.000
_cell.angle_alpha   90.00
_cell.angle_beta   90.00
_cell.angle_gamma   90.00
#
_symmetry.space_group_name_H-M   'P 1'
#
loop_
_entity.id
_entity.type
_entity.pdbx_description
1 polymer ?
#
loop_
_entity_poly.entity_id
_entity_poly.type
_entity_poly.pdbx_seq_one_letter_code
_entity_poly.pdbx_strand_id
1 'polypeptide(L)'
;MQAKAKLNRPFSEPFNLWRSHPLLCGLITYHLKIRFQEASVAFVNAWGSLLYTYHFYNAARQEKLLQGEWLDMDLIMGLQDGVFMGYSEFAYARDKRRISPQASTRGPRGLQGLAPVAQMFRARYCDGSGQTEWTRADIEKVVPKSKWTDDGNGLSESTQHLSLSWNGRKQQPSSYSTEGDTHRQLNTVELLERLRNALQGETLELSFPYLALYRMCWLLLRRIDERCRQDLQNMFGFEYIEHENELPFVVGYILMVATETRQVGNLLKPRKSDQAAGKLLAETTSVMEGYIKFGGNFSCRLLEMHHIVVEKDDED
;
A
#
# COMPACT_ATOMS: atom_id res chain seq x y z
N MET A 1 42.49 -14.25 6.04
CA MET A 1 43.26 -12.98 6.16
C MET A 1 44.70 -13.06 5.67
N GLN A 2 45.39 -14.21 5.71
CA GLN A 2 46.82 -14.32 5.33
C GLN A 2 47.13 -14.18 3.82
N ALA A 3 46.17 -14.36 2.92
CA ALA A 3 46.42 -14.29 1.47
C ALA A 3 46.64 -12.86 0.93
N LYS A 4 46.04 -11.83 1.56
CA LYS A 4 46.13 -10.43 1.09
C LYS A 4 47.45 -9.75 1.48
N ALA A 5 48.14 -10.25 2.50
CA ALA A 5 49.42 -9.71 2.97
C ALA A 5 50.58 -9.96 1.97
N LYS A 6 50.46 -10.94 1.06
CA LYS A 6 51.51 -11.27 0.08
C LYS A 6 51.53 -10.36 -1.15
N LEU A 7 50.55 -9.46 -1.30
CA LEU A 7 50.32 -8.73 -2.56
C LEU A 7 50.61 -7.23 -2.52
N ASN A 8 51.07 -6.65 -1.39
CA ASN A 8 51.36 -5.21 -1.24
C ASN A 8 50.27 -4.28 -1.82
N ARG A 9 49.02 -4.76 -1.89
CA ARG A 9 47.90 -3.92 -2.33
C ARG A 9 47.49 -3.08 -1.12
N PRO A 10 47.47 -1.74 -1.25
CA PRO A 10 46.92 -0.90 -0.18
C PRO A 10 45.52 -1.40 0.15
N PHE A 11 45.14 -1.35 1.43
CA PHE A 11 43.77 -1.65 1.83
C PHE A 11 42.86 -0.71 1.05
N SER A 12 42.16 -1.25 0.05
CA SER A 12 41.18 -0.49 -0.70
C SER A 12 40.12 0.01 0.27
N GLU A 13 39.80 1.29 0.23
CA GLU A 13 38.71 1.84 1.05
C GLU A 13 37.44 0.98 0.90
N PRO A 14 36.66 0.76 1.98
CA PRO A 14 35.38 0.09 1.88
C PRO A 14 34.52 0.72 0.79
N PHE A 15 33.90 -0.13 -0.04
CA PHE A 15 32.99 0.28 -1.11
C PHE A 15 33.63 1.17 -2.19
N ASN A 16 34.95 1.14 -2.40
CA ASN A 16 35.64 1.98 -3.40
C ASN A 16 34.99 1.93 -4.80
N LEU A 17 34.56 0.74 -5.26
CA LEU A 17 33.85 0.60 -6.54
C LEU A 17 32.55 1.41 -6.55
N TRP A 18 31.74 1.29 -5.52
CA TRP A 18 30.45 1.97 -5.40
C TRP A 18 30.61 3.49 -5.27
N ARG A 19 31.61 3.93 -4.50
CA ARG A 19 31.97 5.37 -4.38
C ARG A 19 32.41 5.96 -5.72
N SER A 20 33.06 5.16 -6.56
CA SER A 20 33.57 5.58 -7.86
C SER A 20 32.51 5.54 -8.98
N HIS A 21 31.35 4.91 -8.76
CA HIS A 21 30.33 4.70 -9.80
C HIS A 21 28.89 5.00 -9.30
N PRO A 22 28.56 6.27 -9.01
CA PRO A 22 27.24 6.65 -8.48
C PRO A 22 26.07 6.31 -9.40
N LEU A 23 26.26 6.38 -10.73
CA LEU A 23 25.22 6.00 -11.69
C LEU A 23 24.90 4.50 -11.63
N LEU A 24 25.93 3.65 -11.46
CA LEU A 24 25.75 2.21 -11.30
C LEU A 24 24.99 1.90 -10.00
N CYS A 25 25.32 2.60 -8.90
CA CYS A 25 24.59 2.50 -7.63
C CYS A 25 23.10 2.86 -7.80
N GLY A 26 22.81 3.95 -8.53
CA GLY A 26 21.45 4.38 -8.81
C GLY A 26 20.66 3.34 -9.61
N LEU A 27 21.25 2.80 -10.68
CA LEU A 27 20.62 1.77 -11.50
C LEU A 27 20.37 0.46 -10.73
N ILE A 28 21.31 0.05 -9.88
CA ILE A 28 21.13 -1.14 -9.03
C ILE A 28 20.05 -0.92 -7.99
N THR A 29 20.01 0.27 -7.37
CA THR A 29 18.97 0.64 -6.41
C THR A 29 17.60 0.60 -7.07
N TYR A 30 17.47 1.23 -8.26
CA TYR A 30 16.26 1.18 -9.06
C TYR A 30 15.83 -0.25 -9.38
N HIS A 31 16.77 -1.07 -9.87
CA HIS A 31 16.52 -2.47 -10.22
C HIS A 31 15.96 -3.26 -9.02
N LEU A 32 16.61 -3.13 -7.86
CA LEU A 32 16.18 -3.79 -6.64
C LEU A 32 14.80 -3.30 -6.20
N LYS A 33 14.52 -1.99 -6.22
CA LYS A 33 13.22 -1.43 -5.81
C LYS A 33 12.09 -1.92 -6.71
N ILE A 34 12.26 -1.89 -8.03
CA ILE A 34 11.24 -2.37 -8.97
C ILE A 34 10.94 -3.86 -8.78
N ARG A 35 11.99 -4.69 -8.70
CA ARG A 35 11.82 -6.14 -8.49
C ARG A 35 11.20 -6.46 -7.15
N PHE A 36 11.61 -5.75 -6.10
CA PHE A 36 11.08 -5.93 -4.76
C PHE A 36 9.62 -5.52 -4.69
N GLN A 37 9.23 -4.39 -5.28
CA GLN A 37 7.85 -3.94 -5.36
C GLN A 37 6.98 -4.97 -6.09
N GLU A 38 7.42 -5.44 -7.28
CA GLU A 38 6.71 -6.46 -8.05
C GLU A 38 6.48 -7.75 -7.25
N ALA A 39 7.55 -8.31 -6.68
CA ALA A 39 7.47 -9.53 -5.90
C ALA A 39 6.59 -9.36 -4.65
N SER A 40 6.69 -8.20 -3.99
CA SER A 40 5.93 -7.92 -2.77
C SER A 40 4.44 -7.74 -3.06
N VAL A 41 4.08 -7.00 -4.10
CA VAL A 41 2.68 -6.81 -4.51
C VAL A 41 2.05 -8.15 -4.90
N ALA A 42 2.78 -8.96 -5.71
CA ALA A 42 2.31 -10.29 -6.07
C ALA A 42 2.10 -11.19 -4.84
N PHE A 43 3.05 -11.18 -3.90
CA PHE A 43 2.96 -11.95 -2.66
C PHE A 43 1.77 -11.53 -1.80
N VAL A 44 1.61 -10.21 -1.56
CA VAL A 44 0.52 -9.69 -0.74
C VAL A 44 -0.85 -10.00 -1.34
N ASN A 45 -0.98 -9.88 -2.67
CA ASN A 45 -2.22 -10.20 -3.37
C ASN A 45 -2.56 -11.69 -3.33
N ALA A 46 -1.56 -12.58 -3.37
CA ALA A 46 -1.79 -14.02 -3.32
C ALA A 46 -2.39 -14.49 -1.99
N TRP A 47 -2.01 -13.84 -0.88
CA TRP A 47 -2.47 -14.21 0.46
C TRP A 47 -3.64 -13.37 0.97
N GLY A 48 -3.86 -12.15 0.46
CA GLY A 48 -5.03 -11.34 0.75
C GLY A 48 -5.07 -10.69 2.14
N SER A 49 -4.21 -11.05 3.08
CA SER A 49 -4.23 -10.58 4.47
C SER A 49 -4.29 -9.07 4.63
N LEU A 50 -3.53 -8.35 3.80
CA LEU A 50 -3.53 -6.89 3.83
C LEU A 50 -4.92 -6.34 3.43
N LEU A 51 -5.55 -6.91 2.41
CA LEU A 51 -6.88 -6.50 1.94
C LEU A 51 -7.97 -6.81 2.96
N TYR A 52 -8.00 -8.02 3.51
CA TYR A 52 -8.96 -8.40 4.54
C TYR A 52 -8.81 -7.52 5.79
N THR A 53 -7.57 -7.27 6.24
CA THR A 53 -7.31 -6.37 7.37
C THR A 53 -7.76 -4.94 7.07
N TYR A 54 -7.51 -4.44 5.87
CA TYR A 54 -7.99 -3.10 5.46
C TYR A 54 -9.52 -3.02 5.49
N HIS A 55 -10.22 -4.03 4.99
CA HIS A 55 -11.69 -4.04 5.04
C HIS A 55 -12.21 -4.07 6.47
N PHE A 56 -11.60 -4.86 7.35
CA PHE A 56 -11.97 -4.86 8.76
C PHE A 56 -11.72 -3.50 9.40
N TYR A 57 -10.55 -2.90 9.14
CA TYR A 57 -10.18 -1.57 9.62
C TYR A 57 -11.17 -0.49 9.14
N ASN A 58 -11.49 -0.47 7.84
CA ASN A 58 -12.42 0.48 7.26
C ASN A 58 -13.84 0.30 7.82
N ALA A 59 -14.31 -0.94 7.98
CA ALA A 59 -15.60 -1.22 8.62
C ALA A 59 -15.64 -0.73 10.07
N ALA A 60 -14.60 -1.01 10.86
CA ALA A 60 -14.50 -0.57 12.24
C ALA A 60 -14.40 0.96 12.38
N ARG A 61 -13.74 1.66 11.43
CA ARG A 61 -13.77 3.13 11.35
C ARG A 61 -15.16 3.67 11.05
N GLN A 62 -15.87 3.09 10.07
CA GLN A 62 -17.21 3.54 9.68
C GLN A 62 -18.22 3.38 10.83
N GLU A 63 -18.10 2.31 11.61
CA GLU A 63 -18.90 2.08 12.81
C GLU A 63 -18.41 2.87 14.05
N LYS A 64 -17.38 3.72 13.89
CA LYS A 64 -16.79 4.55 14.96
C LYS A 64 -16.35 3.73 16.18
N LEU A 65 -15.88 2.50 15.93
CA LEU A 65 -15.38 1.60 16.95
C LEU A 65 -13.88 1.76 17.20
N LEU A 66 -13.18 2.45 16.30
CA LEU A 66 -11.77 2.80 16.41
C LEU A 66 -11.61 4.26 16.82
N GLN A 67 -10.62 4.52 17.67
CA GLN A 67 -10.19 5.85 18.08
C GLN A 67 -8.95 6.28 17.31
N GLY A 68 -8.02 5.34 17.11
CA GLY A 68 -6.76 5.57 16.39
C GLY A 68 -6.89 5.44 14.88
N GLU A 69 -6.00 6.15 14.19
CA GLU A 69 -5.83 6.04 12.74
C GLU A 69 -4.62 5.18 12.42
N TRP A 70 -4.75 4.34 11.39
CA TRP A 70 -3.68 3.46 10.95
C TRP A 70 -2.97 4.11 9.77
N LEU A 71 -2.02 4.99 10.07
CA LEU A 71 -1.27 5.77 9.09
C LEU A 71 -0.69 4.91 7.95
N ASP A 72 -0.05 3.77 8.25
CA ASP A 72 0.52 2.90 7.22
C ASP A 72 -0.55 2.35 6.24
N MET A 73 -1.71 1.95 6.76
CA MET A 73 -2.82 1.43 5.95
C MET A 73 -3.46 2.54 5.13
N ASP A 74 -3.73 3.67 5.76
CA ASP A 74 -4.32 4.83 5.09
C ASP A 74 -3.40 5.33 3.96
N LEU A 75 -2.09 5.39 4.20
CA LEU A 75 -1.08 5.77 3.22
C LEU A 75 -1.10 4.85 1.99
N ILE A 76 -0.96 3.53 2.19
CA ILE A 76 -0.90 2.62 1.03
C ILE A 76 -2.23 2.57 0.28
N MET A 77 -3.35 2.65 0.98
CA MET A 77 -4.67 2.64 0.33
C MET A 77 -4.95 3.95 -0.40
N GLY A 78 -4.46 5.08 0.12
CA GLY A 78 -4.49 6.37 -0.56
C GLY A 78 -3.67 6.40 -1.85
N LEU A 79 -2.58 5.63 -1.91
CA LEU A 79 -1.76 5.49 -3.13
C LEU A 79 -2.39 4.59 -4.20
N GLN A 80 -3.41 3.78 -3.87
CA GLN A 80 -3.96 2.77 -4.77
C GLN A 80 -5.23 3.27 -5.50
N ASP A 81 -5.36 2.92 -6.78
CA ASP A 81 -6.53 3.24 -7.58
C ASP A 81 -7.66 2.20 -7.41
N GLY A 82 -8.35 2.27 -6.27
CA GLY A 82 -9.56 1.49 -6.01
C GLY A 82 -9.27 0.00 -5.78
N VAL A 83 -8.98 -0.32 -4.53
CA VAL A 83 -8.76 -1.69 -4.04
C VAL A 83 -10.11 -2.33 -3.71
N PHE A 84 -10.37 -3.56 -4.15
CA PHE A 84 -11.74 -4.09 -4.13
C PHE A 84 -11.78 -5.61 -4.02
N MET A 85 -12.26 -6.20 -2.92
CA MET A 85 -12.33 -7.66 -2.77
C MET A 85 -13.50 -8.35 -3.49
N GLY A 86 -13.97 -7.78 -4.59
CA GLY A 86 -15.07 -8.35 -5.36
C GLY A 86 -16.46 -8.09 -4.76
N TYR A 87 -16.57 -7.33 -3.66
CA TYR A 87 -17.80 -6.73 -3.16
C TYR A 87 -17.61 -5.23 -2.98
N SER A 88 -18.67 -4.46 -3.17
CA SER A 88 -18.59 -3.00 -3.09
C SER A 88 -17.99 -2.52 -1.77
N GLU A 89 -17.02 -1.60 -1.85
CA GLU A 89 -16.55 -0.80 -0.70
C GLU A 89 -17.74 -0.10 0.00
N PHE A 90 -18.82 0.13 -0.75
CA PHE A 90 -20.10 0.66 -0.29
C PHE A 90 -21.10 -0.40 0.18
N ALA A 91 -20.76 -1.70 0.16
CA ALA A 91 -21.65 -2.78 0.63
C ALA A 91 -21.81 -2.79 2.15
N TYR A 92 -20.86 -2.19 2.88
CA TYR A 92 -20.82 -2.15 4.34
C TYR A 92 -21.05 -0.74 4.93
N ALA A 93 -21.25 0.29 4.09
CA ALA A 93 -21.46 1.66 4.54
C ALA A 93 -22.92 1.92 4.97
N ARG A 94 -23.09 2.60 6.11
CA ARG A 94 -24.39 2.95 6.69
C ARG A 94 -25.08 4.05 5.86
N ASP A 95 -26.39 3.93 5.68
CA ASP A 95 -27.34 4.84 5.00
C ASP A 95 -27.67 4.66 3.50
N LYS A 96 -27.48 3.47 2.91
CA LYS A 96 -28.21 3.12 1.68
C LYS A 96 -29.15 1.93 1.87
N ARG A 97 -30.33 2.05 1.24
CA ARG A 97 -31.39 1.04 1.21
C ARG A 97 -30.77 -0.33 0.96
N ARG A 98 -31.20 -1.33 1.74
CA ARG A 98 -30.94 -2.77 1.64
C ARG A 98 -30.71 -3.27 0.21
N ILE A 99 -29.55 -3.04 -0.37
CA ILE A 99 -29.12 -3.59 -1.64
C ILE A 99 -28.14 -4.69 -1.26
N SER A 100 -28.51 -5.93 -1.58
CA SER A 100 -27.62 -7.10 -1.42
C SER A 100 -26.22 -6.75 -1.93
N PRO A 101 -25.14 -7.12 -1.22
CA PRO A 101 -23.78 -6.97 -1.74
C PRO A 101 -23.71 -7.58 -3.14
N GLN A 102 -23.60 -6.75 -4.17
CA GLN A 102 -23.43 -7.25 -5.53
C GLN A 102 -21.96 -7.58 -5.72
N ALA A 103 -21.69 -8.85 -6.01
CA ALA A 103 -20.36 -9.27 -6.40
C ALA A 103 -19.96 -8.53 -7.69
N SER A 104 -18.80 -7.90 -7.66
CA SER A 104 -18.19 -7.26 -8.83
C SER A 104 -18.01 -8.29 -9.93
N THR A 105 -18.54 -8.00 -11.12
CA THR A 105 -18.36 -8.83 -12.31
C THR A 105 -16.90 -8.96 -12.74
N ARG A 106 -16.03 -8.07 -12.26
CA ARG A 106 -14.59 -8.04 -12.57
C ARG A 106 -13.73 -8.80 -11.55
N GLY A 107 -14.34 -9.48 -10.58
CA GLY A 107 -13.61 -10.18 -9.51
C GLY A 107 -12.89 -9.24 -8.54
N PRO A 108 -12.10 -9.81 -7.62
CA PRO A 108 -11.31 -9.04 -6.66
C PRO A 108 -10.14 -8.32 -7.34
N ARG A 109 -10.03 -7.01 -7.12
CA ARG A 109 -8.88 -6.17 -7.45
C ARG A 109 -7.92 -6.15 -6.28
N GLY A 110 -6.74 -6.69 -6.49
CA GLY A 110 -5.61 -6.57 -5.58
C GLY A 110 -4.90 -5.22 -5.71
N LEU A 111 -3.85 -5.05 -4.90
CA LEU A 111 -2.92 -3.95 -5.01
C LEU A 111 -2.25 -3.94 -6.39
N GLN A 112 -2.07 -2.76 -6.96
CA GLN A 112 -1.36 -2.56 -8.21
C GLN A 112 0.10 -2.17 -7.94
N GLY A 113 0.97 -2.51 -8.89
CA GLY A 113 2.30 -1.92 -8.93
C GLY A 113 2.18 -0.41 -9.15
N LEU A 114 2.77 0.36 -8.27
CA LEU A 114 2.79 1.82 -8.35
C LEU A 114 4.02 2.29 -9.14
N ALA A 115 4.24 3.60 -9.16
CA ALA A 115 5.33 4.30 -9.82
C ALA A 115 5.33 4.13 -11.35
N PRO A 116 4.26 4.58 -12.05
CA PRO A 116 4.11 4.37 -13.49
C PRO A 116 5.26 4.93 -14.33
N VAL A 117 5.86 6.06 -13.95
CA VAL A 117 6.99 6.65 -14.67
C VAL A 117 8.26 5.82 -14.47
N ALA A 118 8.53 5.38 -13.25
CA ALA A 118 9.64 4.49 -12.95
C ALA A 118 9.48 3.12 -13.65
N GLN A 119 8.27 2.58 -13.72
CA GLN A 119 7.96 1.31 -14.37
C GLN A 119 8.24 1.34 -15.89
N MET A 120 8.15 2.51 -16.54
CA MET A 120 8.48 2.64 -17.98
C MET A 120 9.91 2.20 -18.30
N PHE A 121 10.84 2.35 -17.35
CA PHE A 121 12.24 1.99 -17.55
C PHE A 121 12.56 0.52 -17.22
N ARG A 122 11.57 -0.24 -16.73
CA ARG A 122 11.77 -1.61 -16.28
C ARG A 122 12.25 -2.51 -17.41
N ALA A 123 11.58 -2.45 -18.56
CA ALA A 123 11.92 -3.28 -19.70
C ALA A 123 13.40 -3.08 -20.11
N ARG A 124 13.89 -1.84 -20.04
CA ARG A 124 15.27 -1.48 -20.38
C ARG A 124 16.27 -1.93 -19.33
N TYR A 125 16.08 -1.55 -18.07
CA TYR A 125 17.11 -1.72 -17.03
C TYR A 125 16.93 -2.94 -16.14
N CYS A 126 15.78 -3.61 -16.19
CA CYS A 126 15.49 -4.79 -15.38
C CYS A 126 15.32 -6.07 -16.20
N ASP A 127 14.70 -5.98 -17.38
CA ASP A 127 14.40 -7.16 -18.22
C ASP A 127 15.37 -7.32 -19.40
N GLY A 128 16.23 -6.34 -19.67
CA GLY A 128 17.26 -6.43 -20.71
C GLY A 128 16.70 -6.41 -22.14
N SER A 129 15.52 -5.81 -22.35
CA SER A 129 14.84 -5.76 -23.65
C SER A 129 15.61 -5.02 -24.75
N GLY A 130 16.63 -4.23 -24.39
CA GLY A 130 17.36 -3.36 -25.33
C GLY A 130 16.56 -2.13 -25.79
N GLN A 131 15.36 -1.89 -25.27
CA GLN A 131 14.56 -0.71 -25.61
C GLN A 131 15.27 0.58 -25.18
N THR A 132 15.61 1.45 -26.13
CA THR A 132 16.27 2.75 -25.87
C THR A 132 15.43 3.96 -26.25
N GLU A 133 14.43 3.78 -27.12
CA GLU A 133 13.59 4.84 -27.65
C GLU A 133 12.39 5.15 -26.75
N TRP A 134 12.05 6.43 -26.65
CA TRP A 134 10.87 6.92 -25.94
C TRP A 134 9.73 7.14 -26.94
N THR A 135 8.56 6.60 -26.63
CA THR A 135 7.36 6.83 -27.43
C THR A 135 6.64 8.11 -26.98
N ARG A 136 5.74 8.62 -27.81
CA ARG A 136 4.85 9.73 -27.41
C ARG A 136 4.02 9.37 -26.16
N ALA A 137 3.56 8.12 -26.07
CA ALA A 137 2.81 7.62 -24.93
C ALA A 137 3.63 7.64 -23.63
N ASP A 138 4.95 7.45 -23.73
CA ASP A 138 5.87 7.56 -22.59
C ASP A 138 5.96 9.00 -22.08
N ILE A 139 6.03 9.97 -22.98
CA ILE A 139 6.05 11.40 -22.62
C ILE A 139 4.72 11.82 -21.99
N GLU A 140 3.60 11.36 -22.54
CA GLU A 140 2.24 11.64 -22.02
C GLU A 140 2.01 11.08 -20.61
N LYS A 141 2.70 10.01 -20.20
CA LYS A 141 2.66 9.48 -18.83
C LYS A 141 3.40 10.35 -17.81
N VAL A 142 4.49 11.01 -18.22
CA VAL A 142 5.33 11.83 -17.34
C VAL A 142 4.65 13.15 -16.95
N VAL A 143 3.99 13.79 -17.92
CA VAL A 143 3.46 15.16 -17.78
C VAL A 143 2.42 15.32 -16.66
N PRO A 144 1.43 14.42 -16.49
CA PRO A 144 0.47 14.53 -15.40
C PRO A 144 1.11 14.36 -14.02
N LYS A 145 2.09 13.44 -13.89
CA LYS A 145 2.81 13.15 -12.64
C LYS A 145 3.92 14.16 -12.33
N SER A 146 4.32 15.01 -13.27
CA SER A 146 5.31 16.06 -13.02
C SER A 146 4.76 17.34 -12.39
N LYS A 147 3.42 17.48 -12.34
CA LYS A 147 2.73 18.66 -11.77
C LYS A 147 2.63 18.63 -10.24
N TRP A 148 3.30 17.70 -9.57
CA TRP A 148 3.48 17.74 -8.11
C TRP A 148 4.28 19.00 -7.78
N THR A 149 3.57 20.02 -7.32
CA THR A 149 4.10 21.34 -6.98
C THR A 149 4.73 21.31 -5.61
N ASP A 150 6.00 21.68 -5.60
CA ASP A 150 6.73 22.34 -4.54
C ASP A 150 5.83 23.30 -3.73
N ASP A 151 5.42 22.88 -2.52
CA ASP A 151 4.77 23.76 -1.55
C ASP A 151 5.80 24.73 -1.00
N GLY A 152 6.15 25.75 -1.80
CA GLY A 152 6.80 27.00 -1.39
C GLY A 152 8.22 26.93 -0.81
N ASN A 153 8.73 25.75 -0.48
CA ASN A 153 10.10 25.55 -0.02
C ASN A 153 10.95 25.05 -1.17
N GLY A 154 11.34 26.02 -2.01
CA GLY A 154 12.24 25.83 -3.14
C GLY A 154 13.25 24.72 -2.87
N LEU A 155 13.20 23.70 -3.74
CA LEU A 155 14.09 22.54 -3.76
C LEU A 155 15.49 22.89 -3.22
N SER A 156 15.77 22.52 -1.97
CA SER A 156 17.14 22.54 -1.49
C SER A 156 17.94 21.59 -2.38
N GLU A 157 19.05 22.06 -2.94
CA GLU A 157 20.02 21.24 -3.71
C GLU A 157 20.55 20.03 -2.91
N SER A 158 20.21 19.91 -1.63
CA SER A 158 20.53 18.76 -0.80
C SER A 158 19.48 17.65 -0.97
N THR A 159 19.91 16.53 -1.54
CA THR A 159 19.20 15.25 -1.71
C THR A 159 18.79 14.58 -0.38
N GLN A 160 18.68 15.32 0.73
CA GLN A 160 18.71 14.77 2.08
C GLN A 160 17.32 14.61 2.71
N HIS A 161 16.26 15.17 2.14
CA HIS A 161 14.91 15.07 2.71
C HIS A 161 13.84 15.14 1.62
N LEU A 162 13.12 14.05 1.37
CA LEU A 162 11.80 14.12 0.70
C LEU A 162 10.75 14.24 1.80
N SER A 163 10.25 15.45 2.05
CA SER A 163 8.95 15.58 2.72
C SER A 163 7.87 15.40 1.65
N LEU A 164 6.98 14.44 1.86
CA LEU A 164 5.77 14.29 1.09
C LEU A 164 4.61 14.58 2.04
N SER A 165 3.98 15.74 1.85
CA SER A 165 2.68 16.03 2.46
C SER A 165 1.66 15.04 1.89
N TRP A 166 1.03 14.26 2.77
CA TRP A 166 -0.05 13.36 2.43
C TRP A 166 -1.31 13.77 3.21
N ASN A 167 -2.29 14.31 2.49
CA ASN A 167 -3.55 14.82 3.04
C ASN A 167 -4.74 13.85 2.90
N GLY A 168 -4.50 12.55 2.76
CA GLY A 168 -5.55 11.52 2.79
C GLY A 168 -6.54 11.50 1.62
N ARG A 169 -6.56 12.54 0.78
CA ARG A 169 -7.35 12.59 -0.45
C ARG A 169 -6.42 12.33 -1.63
N LYS A 170 -6.94 11.69 -2.69
CA LYS A 170 -6.33 11.85 -4.01
C LYS A 170 -6.32 13.35 -4.27
N GLN A 171 -5.16 13.98 -4.13
CA GLN A 171 -4.97 15.33 -4.61
C GLN A 171 -5.14 15.23 -6.12
N GLN A 172 -6.34 15.60 -6.58
CA GLN A 172 -6.58 15.73 -7.99
C GLN A 172 -5.54 16.69 -8.55
N PRO A 173 -5.04 16.47 -9.78
CA PRO A 173 -4.31 17.53 -10.47
C PRO A 173 -5.16 18.79 -10.33
N SER A 174 -4.54 19.87 -9.86
CA SER A 174 -5.24 21.12 -9.64
C SER A 174 -6.13 21.43 -10.85
N SER A 175 -7.35 21.88 -10.58
CA SER A 175 -8.36 22.25 -11.57
C SER A 175 -7.91 23.34 -12.55
N TYR A 176 -6.68 23.86 -12.39
CA TYR A 176 -5.87 24.47 -13.45
C TYR A 176 -5.29 23.43 -14.43
N SER A 177 -6.13 22.49 -14.85
CA SER A 177 -5.88 21.71 -16.06
C SER A 177 -6.48 22.50 -17.22
N THR A 178 -5.76 23.52 -17.70
CA THR A 178 -6.09 24.05 -19.02
C THR A 178 -5.86 22.93 -20.01
N GLU A 179 -6.93 22.41 -20.62
CA GLU A 179 -6.93 21.37 -21.67
C GLU A 179 -6.02 21.69 -22.87
N GLY A 180 -5.38 22.86 -22.90
CA GLY A 180 -4.39 23.27 -23.89
C GLY A 180 -2.92 22.93 -23.61
N ASP A 181 -2.55 22.45 -22.42
CA ASP A 181 -1.11 22.23 -22.06
C ASP A 181 -0.57 20.83 -22.43
N THR A 182 -1.44 19.87 -22.75
CA THR A 182 -1.05 18.54 -23.27
C THR A 182 -0.52 18.58 -24.70
N HIS A 183 -0.79 19.66 -25.44
CA HIS A 183 -0.37 19.82 -26.84
C HIS A 183 0.80 20.81 -27.03
N ARG A 184 1.32 21.40 -25.95
CA ARG A 184 2.50 22.27 -26.01
C ARG A 184 3.73 21.41 -26.26
N GLN A 185 4.53 21.77 -27.28
CA GLN A 185 5.84 21.14 -27.49
C GLN A 185 6.74 21.48 -26.30
N LEU A 186 7.00 20.48 -25.45
CA LEU A 186 7.96 20.60 -24.35
C LEU A 186 9.37 20.61 -24.92
N ASN A 187 10.21 21.53 -24.46
CA ASN A 187 11.62 21.47 -24.77
C ASN A 187 12.30 20.37 -23.94
N THR A 188 13.50 19.95 -24.35
CA THR A 188 14.22 18.85 -23.70
C THR A 188 14.50 19.12 -22.21
N VAL A 189 14.83 20.36 -21.85
CA VAL A 189 15.15 20.73 -20.47
C VAL A 189 13.91 20.62 -19.58
N GLU A 190 12.78 21.15 -20.06
CA GLU A 190 11.48 21.08 -19.37
C GLU A 190 11.01 19.63 -19.22
N LEU A 191 11.20 18.80 -20.25
CA LEU A 191 10.88 17.37 -20.15
C LEU A 191 11.75 16.65 -19.11
N LEU A 192 13.06 16.93 -19.08
CA LEU A 192 13.98 16.34 -18.10
C LEU A 192 13.67 16.78 -16.68
N GLU A 193 13.30 18.05 -16.49
CA GLU A 193 12.85 18.57 -15.20
C GLU A 193 11.55 17.88 -14.75
N ARG A 194 10.56 17.80 -15.64
CA ARG A 194 9.31 17.09 -15.37
C ARG A 194 9.54 15.61 -15.02
N LEU A 195 10.44 14.95 -15.75
CA LEU A 195 10.83 13.57 -15.49
C LEU A 195 11.49 13.42 -14.11
N ARG A 196 12.46 14.29 -13.78
CA ARG A 196 13.14 14.30 -12.48
C ARG A 196 12.11 14.41 -11.36
N ASN A 197 11.20 15.39 -11.45
CA ASN A 197 10.20 15.64 -10.43
C ASN A 197 9.23 14.46 -10.30
N ALA A 198 8.79 13.87 -11.42
CA ALA A 198 7.91 12.70 -11.40
C ALA A 198 8.58 11.48 -10.76
N LEU A 199 9.83 11.16 -11.13
CA LEU A 199 10.59 10.07 -10.52
C LEU A 199 10.83 10.31 -9.03
N GLN A 200 11.07 11.55 -8.64
CA GLN A 200 11.23 11.93 -7.23
C GLN A 200 9.92 11.71 -6.46
N GLY A 201 8.77 12.17 -6.99
CA GLY A 201 7.45 11.94 -6.40
C GLY A 201 7.09 10.46 -6.27
N GLU A 202 7.53 9.61 -7.20
CA GLU A 202 7.31 8.16 -7.16
C GLU A 202 8.24 7.40 -6.20
N THR A 203 9.18 8.10 -5.53
CA THR A 203 10.13 7.46 -4.60
C THR A 203 9.40 6.74 -3.45
N LEU A 204 8.33 7.34 -2.92
CA LEU A 204 7.47 6.72 -1.91
C LEU A 204 6.77 5.46 -2.46
N GLU A 205 6.16 5.59 -3.63
CA GLU A 205 5.44 4.51 -4.31
C GLU A 205 6.33 3.27 -4.53
N LEU A 206 7.60 3.48 -4.90
CA LEU A 206 8.60 2.41 -5.07
C LEU A 206 9.14 1.83 -3.77
N SER A 207 9.21 2.64 -2.71
CA SER A 207 9.92 2.28 -1.48
C SER A 207 8.99 1.80 -0.37
N PHE A 208 7.68 1.83 -0.59
CA PHE A 208 6.71 1.40 0.40
C PHE A 208 6.99 -0.06 0.86
N PRO A 209 7.08 -0.33 2.18
CA PRO A 209 7.50 -1.63 2.69
C PRO A 209 6.33 -2.63 2.77
N TYR A 210 5.79 -3.02 1.60
CA TYR A 210 4.63 -3.93 1.46
C TYR A 210 4.71 -5.20 2.33
N LEU A 211 5.86 -5.88 2.35
CA LEU A 211 6.03 -7.12 3.12
C LEU A 211 6.04 -6.89 4.64
N ALA A 212 6.53 -5.73 5.09
CA ALA A 212 6.50 -5.37 6.50
C ALA A 212 5.06 -5.13 6.95
N LEU A 213 4.30 -4.33 6.19
CA LEU A 213 2.88 -4.09 6.46
C LEU A 213 2.08 -5.40 6.40
N TYR A 214 2.33 -6.24 5.40
CA TYR A 214 1.70 -7.57 5.31
C TYR A 214 1.95 -8.41 6.56
N ARG A 215 3.20 -8.49 7.04
CA ARG A 215 3.53 -9.23 8.25
C ARG A 215 2.79 -8.70 9.47
N MET A 216 2.65 -7.38 9.58
CA MET A 216 1.86 -6.73 10.63
C MET A 216 0.38 -7.12 10.53
N CYS A 217 -0.19 -7.09 9.32
CA CYS A 217 -1.56 -7.54 9.06
C CYS A 217 -1.76 -9.00 9.45
N TRP A 218 -0.82 -9.89 9.07
CA TRP A 218 -0.87 -11.31 9.41
C TRP A 218 -0.88 -11.54 10.92
N LEU A 219 0.04 -10.89 11.64
CA LEU A 219 0.13 -11.01 13.09
C LEU A 219 -1.12 -10.46 13.79
N LEU A 220 -1.71 -9.38 13.29
CA LEU A 220 -2.98 -8.87 13.79
C LEU A 220 -4.11 -9.88 13.58
N LEU A 221 -4.24 -10.44 12.37
CA LEU A 221 -5.28 -11.44 12.08
C LEU A 221 -5.13 -12.68 12.96
N ARG A 222 -3.91 -13.16 13.21
CA ARG A 222 -3.67 -14.27 14.15
C ARG A 222 -4.14 -13.95 15.56
N ARG A 223 -3.87 -12.74 16.05
CA ARG A 223 -4.33 -12.31 17.39
C ARG A 223 -5.84 -12.17 17.47
N ILE A 224 -6.46 -11.64 16.41
CA ILE A 224 -7.91 -11.56 16.29
C ILE A 224 -8.49 -12.98 16.36
N ASP A 225 -8.00 -13.89 15.52
CA ASP A 225 -8.42 -15.29 15.50
C ASP A 225 -8.25 -15.94 16.88
N GLU A 226 -7.07 -15.88 17.48
CA GLU A 226 -6.82 -16.44 18.82
C GLU A 226 -7.79 -15.92 19.88
N ARG A 227 -8.22 -14.65 19.77
CA ARG A 227 -9.16 -14.03 20.70
C ARG A 227 -10.59 -14.50 20.47
N CYS A 228 -11.03 -14.64 19.23
CA CYS A 228 -12.41 -14.97 18.89
C CYS A 228 -12.65 -16.45 18.51
N ARG A 229 -11.59 -17.28 18.46
CA ARG A 229 -11.63 -18.67 18.00
C ARG A 229 -12.75 -19.46 18.64
N GLN A 230 -12.87 -19.40 19.97
CA GLN A 230 -13.90 -20.16 20.68
C GLN A 230 -15.31 -19.73 20.27
N ASP A 231 -15.55 -18.42 20.12
CA ASP A 231 -16.85 -17.89 19.71
C ASP A 231 -17.15 -18.26 18.25
N LEU A 232 -16.17 -18.16 17.35
CA LEU A 232 -16.31 -18.55 15.96
C LEU A 232 -16.54 -20.06 15.81
N GLN A 233 -15.83 -20.90 16.57
CA GLN A 233 -16.04 -22.35 16.59
C GLN A 233 -17.45 -22.71 17.09
N ASN A 234 -17.95 -22.01 18.10
CA ASN A 234 -19.31 -22.22 18.62
C ASN A 234 -20.41 -21.78 17.63
N MET A 235 -20.07 -20.94 16.64
CA MET A 235 -21.00 -20.42 15.64
C MET A 235 -20.94 -21.16 14.30
N PHE A 236 -19.73 -21.48 13.83
CA PHE A 236 -19.48 -22.01 12.49
C PHE A 236 -18.88 -23.42 12.48
N GLY A 237 -18.50 -23.96 13.65
CA GLY A 237 -17.84 -25.25 13.78
C GLY A 237 -16.31 -25.15 13.79
N PHE A 238 -15.64 -26.27 14.06
CA PHE A 238 -14.17 -26.33 14.15
C PHE A 238 -13.45 -26.13 12.81
N GLU A 239 -14.16 -26.29 11.70
CA GLU A 239 -13.64 -26.25 10.32
C GLU A 239 -13.79 -24.85 9.68
N TYR A 240 -14.11 -23.81 10.45
CA TYR A 240 -14.25 -22.46 9.87
C TYR A 240 -12.94 -21.92 9.26
N ILE A 241 -11.79 -22.38 9.78
CA ILE A 241 -10.44 -22.21 9.22
C ILE A 241 -9.74 -23.56 9.32
N GLU A 242 -9.40 -24.16 8.18
CA GLU A 242 -8.70 -25.45 8.12
C GLU A 242 -7.19 -25.26 8.06
N HIS A 243 -6.75 -24.20 7.39
CA HIS A 243 -5.34 -23.97 7.08
C HIS A 243 -4.90 -22.52 7.38
N GLU A 244 -3.63 -22.34 7.71
CA GLU A 244 -3.07 -21.02 8.05
C GLU A 244 -3.24 -20.01 6.90
N ASN A 245 -3.24 -20.44 5.62
CA ASN A 245 -3.51 -19.57 4.46
C ASN A 245 -4.94 -19.04 4.37
N GLU A 246 -5.89 -19.64 5.10
CA GLU A 246 -7.28 -19.19 5.18
C GLU A 246 -7.53 -18.20 6.30
N LEU A 247 -6.51 -17.91 7.13
CA LEU A 247 -6.59 -16.95 8.23
C LEU A 247 -7.26 -15.62 7.85
N PRO A 248 -7.02 -15.00 6.68
CA PRO A 248 -7.71 -13.77 6.29
C PRO A 248 -9.24 -13.87 6.28
N PHE A 249 -9.80 -15.07 6.05
CA PHE A 249 -11.25 -15.30 6.04
C PHE A 249 -11.90 -15.12 7.42
N VAL A 250 -11.11 -15.10 8.50
CA VAL A 250 -11.60 -14.74 9.86
C VAL A 250 -12.39 -13.43 9.85
N VAL A 251 -11.93 -12.45 9.05
CA VAL A 251 -12.60 -11.16 8.89
C VAL A 251 -13.98 -11.33 8.26
N GLY A 252 -14.10 -12.21 7.25
CA GLY A 252 -15.37 -12.53 6.61
C GLY A 252 -16.38 -13.09 7.61
N TYR A 253 -15.96 -14.03 8.46
CA TYR A 253 -16.81 -14.58 9.52
C TYR A 253 -17.23 -13.51 10.54
N ILE A 254 -16.29 -12.68 11.01
CA ILE A 254 -16.59 -11.59 11.95
C ILE A 254 -17.62 -10.61 11.36
N LEU A 255 -17.43 -10.18 10.12
CA LEU A 255 -18.35 -9.26 9.44
C LEU A 255 -19.71 -9.93 9.15
N MET A 256 -19.73 -11.22 8.83
CA MET A 256 -20.98 -11.97 8.62
C MET A 256 -21.82 -12.05 9.91
N VAL A 257 -21.16 -12.25 11.06
CA VAL A 257 -21.81 -12.20 12.38
C VAL A 257 -22.33 -10.79 12.67
N ALA A 258 -21.55 -9.75 12.34
CA ALA A 258 -21.92 -8.36 12.60
C ALA A 258 -23.07 -7.84 11.72
N THR A 259 -23.27 -8.38 10.51
CA THR A 259 -24.23 -7.84 9.52
C THR A 259 -25.60 -8.51 9.52
N GLU A 260 -25.93 -9.35 10.51
CA GLU A 260 -27.22 -10.07 10.61
C GLU A 260 -27.68 -10.72 9.28
N THR A 261 -26.75 -11.21 8.44
CA THR A 261 -27.12 -11.60 7.08
C THR A 261 -27.96 -12.88 7.05
N ARG A 262 -29.28 -12.71 7.11
CA ARG A 262 -30.32 -13.73 6.79
C ARG A 262 -30.25 -14.21 5.33
N GLN A 263 -29.31 -13.70 4.50
CA GLN A 263 -29.23 -13.99 3.06
C GLN A 263 -28.18 -15.05 2.66
N VAL A 264 -27.33 -15.56 3.56
CA VAL A 264 -26.67 -16.88 3.34
C VAL A 264 -27.66 -18.00 3.73
N GLY A 265 -28.92 -17.79 3.36
CA GLY A 265 -30.11 -18.42 3.91
C GLY A 265 -30.39 -19.85 3.47
N ASN A 266 -29.42 -20.54 2.87
CA ASN A 266 -29.55 -21.97 2.57
C ASN A 266 -28.51 -22.86 3.26
N LEU A 267 -27.49 -22.31 3.94
CA LEU A 267 -26.44 -23.13 4.58
C LEU A 267 -26.32 -22.92 6.09
N LEU A 268 -26.74 -21.78 6.66
CA LEU A 268 -26.63 -21.53 8.10
C LEU A 268 -27.93 -20.96 8.67
N LYS A 269 -28.44 -21.60 9.73
CA LYS A 269 -29.69 -21.22 10.40
C LYS A 269 -29.58 -19.81 11.01
N PRO A 270 -30.60 -18.94 10.88
CA PRO A 270 -30.59 -17.61 11.49
C PRO A 270 -30.59 -17.74 13.01
N ARG A 271 -29.61 -17.12 13.68
CA ARG A 271 -29.42 -17.24 15.13
C ARG A 271 -29.86 -15.97 15.87
N LYS A 272 -30.46 -16.16 17.05
CA LYS A 272 -30.85 -15.12 18.01
C LYS A 272 -29.63 -14.73 18.85
N SER A 273 -28.90 -13.64 18.57
CA SER A 273 -28.04 -12.99 19.58
C SER A 273 -27.35 -11.72 19.04
N ASP A 274 -28.06 -10.59 19.01
CA ASP A 274 -27.45 -9.27 18.73
C ASP A 274 -26.35 -8.93 19.74
N GLN A 275 -26.47 -9.45 20.98
CA GLN A 275 -25.51 -9.23 22.05
C GLN A 275 -24.17 -9.95 21.81
N ALA A 276 -24.19 -11.17 21.25
CA ALA A 276 -22.95 -11.90 20.94
C ALA A 276 -22.22 -11.28 19.74
N ALA A 277 -22.95 -10.81 18.73
CA ALA A 277 -22.37 -10.11 17.58
C ALA A 277 -21.69 -8.80 18.01
N GLY A 278 -22.37 -7.98 18.81
CA GLY A 278 -21.79 -6.74 19.35
C GLY A 278 -20.57 -7.00 20.23
N LYS A 279 -20.61 -8.04 21.08
CA LYS A 279 -19.47 -8.44 21.92
C LYS A 279 -18.27 -8.85 21.06
N LEU A 280 -18.47 -9.73 20.07
CA LEU A 280 -17.41 -10.19 19.17
C LEU A 280 -16.75 -9.03 18.42
N LEU A 281 -17.56 -8.12 17.86
CA LEU A 281 -17.06 -6.97 17.12
C LEU A 281 -16.28 -6.01 18.03
N ALA A 282 -16.75 -5.78 19.25
CA ALA A 282 -16.06 -4.95 20.24
C ALA A 282 -14.71 -5.57 20.66
N GLU A 283 -14.66 -6.87 20.92
CA GLU A 283 -13.41 -7.55 21.30
C GLU A 283 -12.37 -7.54 20.18
N THR A 284 -12.79 -7.87 18.96
CA THR A 284 -11.90 -7.88 17.79
C THR A 284 -11.41 -6.48 17.42
N THR A 285 -12.27 -5.47 17.53
CA THR A 285 -11.87 -4.07 17.33
C THR A 285 -10.91 -3.59 18.42
N SER A 286 -11.10 -4.00 19.68
CA SER A 286 -10.16 -3.68 20.76
C SER A 286 -8.76 -4.23 20.51
N VAL A 287 -8.65 -5.44 19.96
CA VAL A 287 -7.36 -6.01 19.54
C VAL A 287 -6.71 -5.17 18.43
N MET A 288 -7.49 -4.76 17.43
CA MET A 288 -7.03 -3.89 16.35
C MET A 288 -6.56 -2.53 16.87
N GLU A 289 -7.34 -1.88 17.73
CA GLU A 289 -7.00 -0.59 18.34
C GLU A 289 -5.66 -0.67 19.09
N GLY A 290 -5.45 -1.72 19.90
CA GLY A 290 -4.18 -1.95 20.59
C GLY A 290 -3.00 -2.12 19.64
N TYR A 291 -3.24 -2.72 18.47
CA TYR A 291 -2.23 -2.91 17.43
C TYR A 291 -1.89 -1.62 16.70
N ILE A 292 -2.90 -0.81 16.36
CA ILE A 292 -2.76 0.51 15.74
C ILE A 292 -1.95 1.43 16.67
N LYS A 293 -2.28 1.46 17.96
CA LYS A 293 -1.58 2.28 18.95
C LYS A 293 -0.08 1.95 19.05
N PHE A 294 0.28 0.68 18.90
CA PHE A 294 1.68 0.24 19.04
C PHE A 294 2.47 0.35 17.72
N GLY A 295 1.84 0.05 16.59
CA GLY A 295 2.52 -0.20 15.31
C GLY A 295 1.85 0.37 14.07
N GLY A 296 0.85 1.24 14.20
CA GLY A 296 0.11 1.81 13.07
C GLY A 296 0.91 2.72 12.12
N ASN A 297 2.11 3.13 12.51
CA ASN A 297 3.03 3.95 11.69
C ASN A 297 4.41 3.28 11.49
N PHE A 298 4.48 1.95 11.60
CA PHE A 298 5.75 1.22 11.50
C PHE A 298 6.35 1.32 10.10
N SER A 299 5.53 1.24 9.06
CA SER A 299 5.94 1.36 7.66
C SER A 299 6.43 2.77 7.36
N CYS A 300 5.75 3.80 7.87
CA CYS A 300 6.22 5.19 7.81
C CYS A 300 7.59 5.35 8.50
N ARG A 301 7.80 4.77 9.68
CA ARG A 301 9.11 4.79 10.35
C ARG A 301 10.23 4.09 9.55
N LEU A 302 9.91 3.03 8.80
CA LEU A 302 10.86 2.41 7.89
C LEU A 302 11.19 3.29 6.68
N LEU A 303 10.21 4.05 6.18
CA LEU A 303 10.40 5.02 5.10
C LEU A 303 11.31 6.19 5.53
N GLU A 304 11.20 6.63 6.78
CA GLU A 304 12.08 7.66 7.36
C GLU A 304 13.57 7.25 7.33
N MET A 305 13.86 5.96 7.53
CA MET A 305 15.23 5.43 7.39
C MET A 305 15.78 5.56 5.96
N HIS A 306 14.91 5.77 4.98
CA HIS A 306 15.22 6.03 3.59
C HIS A 306 15.09 7.51 3.21
N HIS A 307 15.02 8.42 4.19
CA HIS A 307 14.84 9.86 4.00
C HIS A 307 13.53 10.23 3.28
N ILE A 308 12.50 9.39 3.42
CA ILE A 308 11.15 9.64 2.92
C ILE A 308 10.29 9.91 4.15
N VAL A 309 9.97 11.18 4.38
CA VAL A 309 9.10 11.61 5.48
C VAL A 309 7.70 11.80 4.94
N VAL A 310 6.73 11.16 5.60
CA VAL A 310 5.31 11.30 5.30
C VAL A 310 4.73 12.20 6.37
N GLU A 311 4.53 13.46 6.03
CA GLU A 311 3.88 14.44 6.90
C GLU A 311 2.37 14.31 6.67
N LYS A 312 1.63 14.11 7.76
CA LYS A 312 0.17 14.18 7.71
C LYS A 312 -0.18 15.66 7.86
N ASP A 313 -0.86 16.23 6.87
CA ASP A 313 -1.43 17.56 7.02
C ASP A 313 -2.51 17.49 8.10
N ASP A 314 -2.28 18.14 9.23
CA ASP A 314 -3.34 18.42 10.20
C ASP A 314 -4.26 19.47 9.56
N GLU A 315 -5.41 19.04 9.01
CA GLU A 315 -6.49 19.97 8.62
C GLU A 315 -7.02 20.63 9.91
N ASP A 316 -6.66 21.90 10.13
CA ASP A 316 -7.34 22.84 11.06
C ASP A 316 -8.77 23.17 10.57
#